data_AF-A0A099PFI4-F1
#
_entry.id   AF-A0A099PFI4-F1
#
_cell.length_a   1.000
_cell.length_b   1.000
_cell.length_c   1.000
_cell.angle_alpha   90.00
_cell.angle_beta   90.00
_cell.angle_gamma   90.00
#
_symmetry.space_group_name_H-M   'P 1'
#
loop_
_entity.id
_entity.type
_entity.pdbx_description
1 polymer ?
#
loop_
_entity_poly.entity_id
_entity_poly.type
_entity_poly.pdbx_seq_one_letter_code
_entity_poly.pdbx_strand_id
1 'polypeptide(L)'
;MTEQETHHKMVVGSFIKNKLEEYEYFLRKIISICNLVNSNFLAGINPVNTSDEDINFTFNAFVNTFQSLKDSLETATSQKIAWSYFSEVRHSTFFKECRNAITHDGMQIINAYTDGKYYIASNIERIDNKGKFVSLEAPKQDILTLCLEFSTDLMIKVDIIADNYGQSIPTQSNVDKMKYIARYMNSPIVPEFARTLFQQNREIIEQQLAAHVFNPVADIKKQTASISSLCAHT
;
A
#
# COMPACT_ATOMS: atom_id res chain seq x y z
N MET A 1 -12.71 8.46 23.70
CA MET A 1 -12.86 7.97 22.32
C MET A 1 -14.32 7.56 22.15
N THR A 2 -15.00 8.06 21.13
CA THR A 2 -16.40 7.75 20.87
C THR A 2 -16.54 6.34 20.26
N GLU A 3 -17.75 5.78 20.30
CA GLU A 3 -18.06 4.51 19.63
C GLU A 3 -17.78 4.59 18.11
N GLN A 4 -18.06 5.74 17.49
CA GLN A 4 -17.81 6.02 16.08
C GLN A 4 -16.31 6.03 15.76
N GLU A 5 -15.48 6.67 16.60
CA GLU A 5 -14.02 6.68 16.44
C GLU A 5 -13.44 5.27 16.57
N THR A 6 -13.92 4.49 17.54
CA THR A 6 -13.49 3.10 17.73
C THR A 6 -13.87 2.25 16.53
N HIS A 7 -15.09 2.40 16.02
CA HIS A 7 -15.55 1.72 14.81
C HIS A 7 -14.71 2.07 13.59
N HIS A 8 -14.44 3.37 13.36
CA HIS A 8 -13.59 3.81 12.25
C HIS A 8 -12.20 3.16 12.31
N LYS A 9 -11.58 3.11 13.51
CA LYS A 9 -10.29 2.45 13.70
C LYS A 9 -10.33 0.96 13.41
N MET A 10 -11.37 0.27 13.86
CA MET A 10 -11.57 -1.16 13.58
C MET A 10 -11.66 -1.41 12.07
N VAL A 11 -12.45 -0.59 11.37
CA VAL A 11 -12.61 -0.68 9.92
C VAL A 11 -11.25 -0.48 9.24
N VAL A 12 -10.54 0.60 9.55
CA VAL A 12 -9.23 0.88 8.95
C VAL A 12 -8.22 -0.24 9.26
N GLY A 13 -8.15 -0.68 10.52
CA GLY A 13 -7.30 -1.78 10.96
C GLY A 13 -7.56 -3.09 10.20
N SER A 14 -8.82 -3.38 9.88
CA SER A 14 -9.24 -4.56 9.10
C SER A 14 -8.76 -4.52 7.64
N PHE A 15 -8.43 -3.34 7.13
CA PHE A 15 -8.00 -3.15 5.75
C PHE A 15 -6.50 -2.87 5.58
N ILE A 16 -5.71 -2.83 6.65
CA ILE A 16 -4.25 -2.61 6.53
C ILE A 16 -3.60 -3.71 5.71
N LYS A 17 -3.99 -4.98 5.93
CA LYS A 17 -3.52 -6.11 5.12
C LYS A 17 -3.80 -5.86 3.63
N ASN A 18 -5.02 -5.46 3.28
CA ASN A 18 -5.39 -5.16 1.90
C ASN A 18 -4.57 -4.01 1.31
N LYS A 19 -4.17 -3.02 2.12
CA LYS A 19 -3.28 -1.93 1.69
C LYS A 19 -1.85 -2.41 1.42
N LEU A 20 -1.36 -3.38 2.19
CA LEU A 20 -0.09 -4.04 1.92
C LEU A 20 -0.19 -4.99 0.70
N GLU A 21 -1.31 -5.66 0.49
CA GLU A 21 -1.55 -6.45 -0.74
C GLU A 21 -1.60 -5.55 -1.98
N GLU A 22 -2.20 -4.36 -1.89
CA GLU A 22 -2.20 -3.33 -2.94
C GLU A 22 -0.77 -2.82 -3.22
N TYR A 23 0.02 -2.57 -2.16
CA TYR A 23 1.44 -2.24 -2.27
C TYR A 23 2.21 -3.34 -3.03
N GLU A 24 2.05 -4.60 -2.61
CA GLU A 24 2.71 -5.75 -3.24
C GLU A 24 2.31 -5.88 -4.72
N TYR A 25 1.03 -5.70 -5.04
CA TYR A 25 0.53 -5.75 -6.41
C TYR A 25 1.25 -4.76 -7.32
N PHE A 26 1.36 -3.50 -6.92
CA PHE A 26 2.05 -2.49 -7.74
C PHE A 26 3.56 -2.72 -7.79
N LEU A 27 4.18 -3.17 -6.70
CA LEU A 27 5.59 -3.56 -6.73
C LEU A 27 5.85 -4.69 -7.73
N ARG A 28 5.02 -5.74 -7.74
CA ARG A 28 5.12 -6.84 -8.72
C ARG A 28 4.95 -6.34 -10.16
N LYS A 29 4.08 -5.37 -10.39
CA LYS A 29 3.91 -4.75 -11.71
C LYS A 29 5.15 -4.00 -12.15
N ILE A 30 5.76 -3.20 -11.27
CA ILE A 30 7.05 -2.52 -11.55
C ILE A 30 8.11 -3.56 -11.90
N ILE A 31 8.28 -4.60 -11.07
CA ILE A 31 9.24 -5.68 -11.30
C ILE A 31 9.01 -6.32 -12.68
N SER A 32 7.76 -6.67 -13.00
CA SER A 32 7.41 -7.28 -14.28
C SER A 32 7.73 -6.39 -15.47
N ILE A 33 7.42 -5.09 -15.39
CA ILE A 33 7.69 -4.13 -16.48
C ILE A 33 9.20 -3.96 -16.67
N CYS A 34 9.96 -3.76 -15.59
CA CYS A 34 11.42 -3.63 -15.64
C CYS A 34 12.10 -4.89 -16.18
N ASN A 35 11.67 -6.09 -15.74
CA ASN A 35 12.22 -7.36 -16.22
C ASN A 35 11.92 -7.60 -17.70
N LEU A 36 10.72 -7.27 -18.16
CA LEU A 36 10.34 -7.37 -19.58
C LEU A 36 11.22 -6.47 -20.44
N VAL A 37 11.38 -5.21 -20.04
CA VAL A 37 12.17 -4.22 -20.79
C VAL A 37 13.65 -4.63 -20.84
N ASN A 38 14.22 -5.08 -19.72
CA ASN A 38 15.58 -5.61 -19.71
C ASN A 38 15.73 -6.85 -20.60
N SER A 39 14.75 -7.75 -20.58
CA SER A 39 14.76 -8.94 -21.45
C SER A 39 14.70 -8.57 -22.93
N ASN A 40 13.84 -7.62 -23.30
CA ASN A 40 13.74 -7.09 -24.66
C ASN A 40 15.05 -6.45 -25.11
N PHE A 41 15.70 -5.68 -24.23
CA PHE A 41 17.00 -5.07 -24.48
C PHE A 41 18.06 -6.12 -24.78
N LEU A 42 18.20 -7.13 -23.92
CA LEU A 42 19.16 -8.22 -24.09
C LEU A 42 18.88 -9.06 -25.34
N ALA A 43 17.61 -9.18 -25.75
CA ALA A 43 17.20 -9.89 -26.96
C ALA A 43 17.26 -9.04 -28.25
N GLY A 44 17.58 -7.74 -28.15
CA GLY A 44 17.59 -6.82 -29.30
C GLY A 44 16.20 -6.56 -29.92
N ILE A 45 15.13 -6.72 -29.15
CA ILE A 45 13.74 -6.49 -29.60
C ILE A 45 13.45 -4.99 -29.69
N ASN A 46 12.77 -4.53 -30.75
CA ASN A 46 12.44 -3.12 -30.98
C ASN A 46 10.93 -2.95 -31.29
N PRO A 47 10.17 -2.08 -30.60
CA PRO A 47 10.60 -1.24 -29.47
C PRO A 47 10.95 -2.06 -28.23
N VAL A 48 12.06 -1.70 -27.58
CA VAL A 48 12.49 -2.31 -26.31
C VAL A 48 11.48 -2.01 -25.21
N ASN A 49 10.97 -0.78 -25.24
CA ASN A 49 9.97 -0.27 -24.33
C ASN A 49 8.59 -0.26 -25.00
N THR A 50 7.80 -1.29 -24.72
CA THR A 50 6.42 -1.42 -25.20
C THR A 50 5.38 -0.82 -24.23
N SER A 51 5.81 -0.24 -23.09
CA SER A 51 4.96 0.01 -21.92
C SER A 51 5.34 1.29 -21.16
N ASP A 52 5.81 2.32 -21.87
CA ASP A 52 6.41 3.52 -21.26
C ASP A 52 5.42 4.36 -20.42
N GLU A 53 4.15 4.41 -20.83
CA GLU A 53 3.10 5.04 -20.04
C GLU A 53 2.71 4.17 -18.83
N ASP A 54 2.74 2.84 -18.98
CA ASP A 54 2.35 1.90 -17.92
C ASP A 54 3.28 1.97 -16.72
N ILE A 55 4.59 2.16 -16.92
CA ILE A 55 5.54 2.24 -15.81
C ILE A 55 5.27 3.47 -14.94
N ASN A 56 4.95 4.61 -15.54
CA ASN A 56 4.65 5.84 -14.82
C ASN A 56 3.32 5.73 -14.06
N PHE A 57 2.25 5.21 -14.68
CA PHE A 57 0.99 4.98 -13.97
C PHE A 57 1.14 3.99 -12.81
N THR A 58 1.91 2.92 -13.02
CA THR A 58 2.17 1.91 -11.99
C THR A 58 3.01 2.49 -10.85
N PHE A 59 4.08 3.23 -11.16
CA PHE A 59 4.92 3.89 -10.16
C PHE A 59 4.13 4.92 -9.36
N ASN A 60 3.25 5.69 -10.02
CA ASN A 60 2.39 6.65 -9.35
C ASN A 60 1.45 5.97 -8.36
N ALA A 61 0.82 4.86 -8.75
CA ALA A 61 -0.03 4.09 -7.86
C ALA A 61 0.77 3.50 -6.69
N PHE A 62 1.93 2.91 -6.97
CA PHE A 62 2.86 2.38 -5.98
C PHE A 62 3.24 3.43 -4.92
N VAL A 63 3.72 4.60 -5.33
CA VAL A 63 4.12 5.67 -4.41
C VAL A 63 2.95 6.14 -3.54
N ASN A 64 1.72 6.16 -4.06
CA ASN A 64 0.52 6.52 -3.27
C ASN A 64 0.13 5.47 -2.23
N THR A 65 0.51 4.20 -2.41
CA THR A 65 0.28 3.18 -1.38
C THR A 65 1.07 3.48 -0.10
N PHE A 66 2.24 4.13 -0.18
CA PHE A 66 3.01 4.54 1.00
C PHE A 66 2.24 5.53 1.88
N GLN A 67 1.63 6.57 1.29
CA GLN A 67 0.77 7.51 2.02
C GLN A 67 -0.41 6.77 2.66
N SER A 68 -1.09 5.94 1.87
CA SER A 68 -2.27 5.21 2.31
C SER A 68 -1.96 4.28 3.48
N LEU A 69 -0.81 3.60 3.43
CA LEU A 69 -0.32 2.72 4.49
C LEU A 69 0.04 3.50 5.75
N LYS A 70 0.80 4.59 5.64
CA LYS A 70 1.12 5.49 6.76
C LYS A 70 -0.16 5.95 7.48
N ASP A 71 -1.13 6.49 6.73
CA ASP A 71 -2.34 7.04 7.32
C ASP A 71 -3.25 5.96 7.92
N SER A 72 -3.27 4.77 7.30
CA SER A 72 -4.00 3.61 7.83
C SER A 72 -3.41 3.14 9.15
N LEU A 73 -2.07 3.03 9.23
CA LEU A 73 -1.35 2.67 10.45
C LEU A 73 -1.56 3.72 11.55
N GLU A 74 -1.44 5.01 11.23
CA GLU A 74 -1.68 6.12 12.17
C GLU A 74 -3.09 6.07 12.75
N THR A 75 -4.09 5.91 11.87
CA THR A 75 -5.49 5.83 12.27
C THR A 75 -5.76 4.61 13.16
N ALA A 76 -5.37 3.42 12.70
CA ALA A 76 -5.67 2.17 13.39
C ALA A 76 -4.96 2.05 14.74
N THR A 77 -3.70 2.49 14.83
CA THR A 77 -2.90 2.39 16.06
C THR A 77 -3.12 3.55 17.03
N SER A 78 -3.81 4.61 16.60
CA SER A 78 -3.96 5.88 17.33
C SER A 78 -2.63 6.59 17.60
N GLN A 79 -1.55 6.19 16.92
CA GLN A 79 -0.24 6.81 17.06
C GLN A 79 -0.05 7.85 15.98
N LYS A 80 0.54 8.98 16.34
CA LYS A 80 0.93 9.99 15.35
C LYS A 80 2.15 9.50 14.58
N ILE A 81 1.96 9.03 13.34
CA ILE A 81 3.03 8.53 12.49
C ILE A 81 3.38 9.62 11.48
N ALA A 82 4.21 10.56 11.91
CA ALA A 82 4.74 11.59 11.02
C ALA A 82 5.68 10.99 9.97
N TRP A 83 5.91 11.70 8.86
CA TRP A 83 6.87 11.27 7.84
C TRP A 83 8.29 11.05 8.37
N SER A 84 8.70 11.81 9.39
CA SER A 84 10.00 11.65 10.05
C SER A 84 10.18 10.29 10.69
N TYR A 85 9.09 9.57 10.96
CA TYR A 85 9.13 8.19 11.47
C TYR A 85 9.81 7.24 10.47
N PHE A 86 9.80 7.56 9.18
CA PHE A 86 10.42 6.76 8.12
C PHE A 86 11.80 7.31 7.70
N SER A 87 12.40 8.22 8.47
CA SER A 87 13.67 8.87 8.10
C SER A 87 14.85 7.90 7.91
N GLU A 88 14.81 6.72 8.55
CA GLU A 88 15.80 5.66 8.41
C GLU A 88 15.54 4.71 7.22
N VAL A 89 14.35 4.77 6.63
CA VAL A 89 13.99 3.97 5.44
C VAL A 89 14.69 4.60 4.24
N ARG A 90 15.53 3.83 3.53
CA ARG A 90 16.20 4.31 2.32
C ARG A 90 15.18 4.90 1.34
N HIS A 91 15.53 6.04 0.76
CA HIS A 91 14.70 6.75 -0.22
C HIS A 91 13.35 7.28 0.30
N SER A 92 13.05 7.23 1.61
CA SER A 92 11.74 7.65 2.13
C SER A 92 11.38 9.10 1.83
N THR A 93 12.33 10.03 2.00
CA THR A 93 12.17 11.43 1.61
C THR A 93 11.92 11.55 0.12
N PHE A 94 12.61 10.73 -0.69
CA PHE A 94 12.45 10.72 -2.12
C PHE A 94 11.04 10.28 -2.53
N PHE A 95 10.59 9.11 -2.06
CA PHE A 95 9.24 8.59 -2.31
C PHE A 95 8.14 9.55 -1.83
N LYS A 96 8.32 10.18 -0.67
CA LYS A 96 7.40 11.20 -0.15
C LYS A 96 7.27 12.38 -1.11
N GLU A 97 8.38 12.92 -1.59
CA GLU A 97 8.34 14.08 -2.49
C GLU A 97 7.90 13.72 -3.90
N CYS A 98 8.22 12.51 -4.41
CA CYS A 98 7.58 11.98 -5.62
C CYS A 98 6.08 11.94 -5.49
N ARG A 99 5.55 11.42 -4.37
CA ARG A 99 4.10 11.38 -4.11
C ARG A 99 3.51 12.77 -4.24
N ASN A 100 4.15 13.75 -3.61
CA ASN A 100 3.65 15.11 -3.63
C ASN A 100 3.70 15.72 -5.04
N ALA A 101 4.79 15.51 -5.79
CA ALA A 101 4.93 15.98 -7.17
C ALA A 101 3.87 15.37 -8.11
N ILE A 102 3.60 14.07 -7.97
CA ILE A 102 2.56 13.35 -8.71
C ILE A 102 1.17 13.91 -8.35
N THR A 103 0.84 13.97 -7.05
CA THR A 103 -0.51 14.32 -6.58
C THR A 103 -0.85 15.79 -6.78
N HIS A 104 0.09 16.70 -6.53
CA HIS A 104 -0.20 18.14 -6.48
C HIS A 104 0.22 18.87 -7.75
N ASP A 105 1.21 18.35 -8.47
CA ASP A 105 1.78 19.04 -9.62
C ASP A 105 1.54 18.26 -10.93
N GLY A 106 1.00 17.04 -10.86
CA GLY A 106 0.65 16.21 -12.02
C GLY A 106 1.87 15.62 -12.76
N MET A 107 3.03 15.56 -12.10
CA MET A 107 4.28 15.14 -12.73
C MET A 107 4.31 13.63 -13.01
N GLN A 108 4.84 13.26 -14.18
CA GLN A 108 5.34 11.91 -14.44
C GLN A 108 6.82 11.87 -14.08
N ILE A 109 7.17 11.00 -13.14
CA ILE A 109 8.48 11.05 -12.48
C ILE A 109 9.54 10.33 -13.31
N ILE A 110 9.17 9.23 -13.96
CA ILE A 110 10.09 8.41 -14.75
C ILE A 110 10.15 9.01 -16.15
N ASN A 111 11.32 9.51 -16.54
CA ASN A 111 11.47 10.28 -17.77
C ASN A 111 12.70 9.90 -18.60
N ALA A 112 13.40 8.83 -18.22
CA ALA A 112 14.55 8.34 -18.95
C ALA A 112 14.61 6.82 -18.98
N TYR A 113 15.24 6.34 -20.05
CA TYR A 113 15.48 4.94 -20.30
C TYR A 113 16.88 4.80 -20.92
N THR A 114 17.69 3.89 -20.38
CA THR A 114 18.98 3.49 -20.97
C THR A 114 19.30 2.05 -20.59
N ASP A 115 19.92 1.30 -21.51
CA ASP A 115 20.46 -0.04 -21.25
C ASP A 115 19.49 -1.01 -20.56
N GLY A 116 18.24 -1.07 -21.03
CA GLY A 116 17.22 -1.99 -20.49
C GLY A 116 16.60 -1.54 -19.17
N LYS A 117 16.85 -0.30 -18.72
CA LYS A 117 16.44 0.19 -17.41
C LYS A 117 15.79 1.57 -17.45
N TYR A 118 14.86 1.79 -16.53
CA TYR A 118 14.18 3.06 -16.32
C TYR A 118 14.87 3.92 -15.26
N TYR A 119 14.87 5.22 -15.49
CA TYR A 119 15.53 6.21 -14.65
C TYR A 119 14.73 7.51 -14.54
N ILE A 120 15.20 8.33 -13.62
CA ILE A 120 14.80 9.72 -13.45
C ILE A 120 16.03 10.54 -13.81
N ALA A 121 16.02 11.22 -14.95
CA ALA A 121 17.19 11.91 -15.48
C ALA A 121 17.38 13.32 -14.92
N SER A 122 16.34 13.90 -14.32
CA SER A 122 16.34 15.29 -13.85
C SER A 122 15.80 15.38 -12.44
N ASN A 123 16.33 16.35 -11.69
CA ASN A 123 15.82 16.68 -10.38
C ASN A 123 14.31 16.97 -10.44
N ILE A 124 13.61 16.62 -9.37
CA ILE A 124 12.19 16.96 -9.21
C ILE A 124 12.13 18.33 -8.55
N GLU A 125 11.59 19.31 -9.27
CA GLU A 125 11.49 20.68 -8.82
C GLU A 125 10.03 21.10 -8.69
N ARG A 126 9.66 21.62 -7.52
CA ARG A 126 8.29 22.03 -7.23
C ARG A 126 8.20 23.20 -6.26
N ILE A 127 7.03 23.83 -6.22
CA ILE A 127 6.67 24.79 -5.19
C ILE A 127 5.70 24.12 -4.23
N ASP A 128 6.05 24.07 -2.94
CA ASP A 128 5.17 23.48 -1.93
C ASP A 128 3.94 24.36 -1.63
N ASN A 129 3.03 23.85 -0.81
CA ASN A 129 1.81 24.55 -0.42
C ASN A 129 2.04 25.83 0.42
N LYS A 130 3.30 26.14 0.77
CA LYS A 130 3.71 27.36 1.47
C LYS A 130 4.47 28.32 0.55
N GLY A 131 4.55 28.03 -0.75
CA GLY A 131 5.29 28.85 -1.70
C GLY A 131 6.81 28.63 -1.67
N LYS A 132 7.30 27.57 -0.99
CA LYS A 132 8.74 27.27 -0.91
C LYS A 132 9.16 26.39 -2.08
N PHE A 133 10.28 26.75 -2.71
CA PHE A 133 10.94 25.90 -3.70
C PHE A 133 11.55 24.66 -3.05
N VAL A 134 11.22 23.49 -3.61
CA VAL A 134 11.74 22.19 -3.24
C VAL A 134 12.39 21.61 -4.48
N SER A 135 13.69 21.32 -4.40
CA SER A 135 14.42 20.57 -5.42
C SER A 135 14.91 19.27 -4.80
N LEU A 136 14.62 18.18 -5.48
CA LEU A 136 14.96 16.84 -5.06
C LEU A 136 15.93 16.25 -6.07
N GLU A 137 17.12 15.85 -5.60
CA GLU A 137 18.12 15.24 -6.47
C GLU A 137 17.57 13.96 -7.11
N ALA A 138 17.77 13.81 -8.41
CA ALA A 138 17.44 12.57 -9.10
C ALA A 138 18.28 11.41 -8.54
N PRO A 139 17.67 10.25 -8.23
CA PRO A 139 18.40 9.10 -7.74
C PRO A 139 19.33 8.57 -8.82
N LYS A 140 20.46 8.00 -8.39
CA LYS A 140 21.44 7.37 -9.30
C LYS A 140 21.02 5.95 -9.70
N GLN A 141 20.19 5.33 -8.88
CA GLN A 141 19.67 3.98 -9.07
C GLN A 141 18.58 3.96 -10.15
N ASP A 142 18.47 2.83 -10.86
CA ASP A 142 17.31 2.56 -11.70
C ASP A 142 16.04 2.37 -10.84
N ILE A 143 14.87 2.54 -11.48
CA ILE A 143 13.57 2.49 -10.79
C ILE A 143 13.33 1.16 -10.08
N LEU A 144 13.75 0.04 -10.65
CA LEU A 144 13.58 -1.27 -10.03
C LEU A 144 14.36 -1.34 -8.73
N THR A 145 15.66 -1.02 -8.79
CA THR A 145 16.54 -0.98 -7.61
C THR A 145 15.97 -0.06 -6.53
N LEU A 146 15.56 1.15 -6.92
CA LEU A 146 15.00 2.14 -6.01
C LEU A 146 13.75 1.63 -5.27
N CYS A 147 12.84 0.98 -6.00
CA CYS A 147 11.62 0.41 -5.42
C CYS A 147 11.90 -0.76 -4.48
N LEU A 148 12.82 -1.66 -4.85
CA LEU A 148 13.17 -2.83 -4.02
C LEU A 148 13.86 -2.41 -2.71
N GLU A 149 14.80 -1.47 -2.78
CA GLU A 149 15.49 -0.95 -1.60
C GLU A 149 14.55 -0.25 -0.64
N PHE A 150 13.68 0.62 -1.16
CA PHE A 150 12.65 1.30 -0.36
C PHE A 150 11.69 0.30 0.28
N SER A 151 11.19 -0.67 -0.50
CA SER A 151 10.24 -1.68 -0.04
C SER A 151 10.82 -2.52 1.10
N THR A 152 12.07 -2.95 0.96
CA THR A 152 12.76 -3.77 1.97
C THR A 152 12.79 -3.06 3.31
N ASP A 153 13.26 -1.80 3.33
CA ASP A 153 13.40 -1.04 4.57
C ASP A 153 12.03 -0.60 5.12
N LEU A 154 11.08 -0.28 4.24
CA LEU A 154 9.73 0.09 4.64
C LEU A 154 9.03 -1.08 5.36
N MET A 155 9.13 -2.30 4.84
CA MET A 155 8.50 -3.47 5.47
C MET A 155 9.06 -3.73 6.87
N ILE A 156 10.37 -3.58 7.07
CA ILE A 156 10.99 -3.64 8.40
C ILE A 156 10.36 -2.59 9.32
N LYS A 157 10.17 -1.35 8.83
CA LYS A 157 9.58 -0.29 9.64
C LYS A 157 8.10 -0.55 9.96
N VAL A 158 7.34 -1.12 9.03
CA VAL A 158 5.94 -1.51 9.22
C VAL A 158 5.84 -2.62 10.26
N ASP A 159 6.74 -3.61 10.24
CA ASP A 159 6.80 -4.66 11.27
C ASP A 159 7.06 -4.08 12.66
N ILE A 160 8.01 -3.14 12.77
CA ILE A 160 8.29 -2.44 14.04
C ILE A 160 7.04 -1.69 14.54
N ILE A 161 6.30 -1.04 13.65
CA ILE A 161 5.04 -0.36 14.02
C ILE A 161 4.00 -1.38 14.50
N ALA A 162 3.87 -2.52 13.80
CA ALA A 162 2.94 -3.58 14.18
C ALA A 162 3.31 -4.20 15.54
N ASP A 163 4.60 -4.35 15.84
CA ASP A 163 5.08 -4.86 17.13
C ASP A 163 4.84 -3.87 18.28
N ASN A 164 5.20 -2.60 18.07
CA ASN A 164 5.14 -1.60 19.13
C ASN A 164 3.70 -1.13 19.40
N TYR A 165 2.87 -1.09 18.35
CA TYR A 165 1.58 -0.40 18.41
C TYR A 165 0.41 -1.24 17.90
N GLY A 166 0.64 -2.41 17.29
CA GLY A 166 -0.44 -3.21 16.72
C GLY A 166 -1.46 -3.72 17.74
N GLN A 167 -1.07 -3.86 19.02
CA GLN A 167 -1.99 -4.25 20.09
C GLN A 167 -3.05 -3.18 20.41
N SER A 168 -2.85 -1.92 19.99
CA SER A 168 -3.85 -0.87 20.15
C SER A 168 -4.91 -0.86 19.05
N ILE A 169 -4.74 -1.69 18.00
CA ILE A 169 -5.72 -1.81 16.91
C ILE A 169 -6.95 -2.53 17.46
N PRO A 170 -8.12 -1.87 17.53
CA PRO A 170 -9.31 -2.52 18.05
C PRO A 170 -9.78 -3.63 17.09
N THR A 171 -10.24 -4.74 17.66
CA THR A 171 -10.81 -5.86 16.91
C THR A 171 -12.30 -5.98 17.19
N GLN A 172 -13.08 -6.27 16.16
CA GLN A 172 -14.53 -6.36 16.28
C GLN A 172 -14.96 -7.62 17.03
N SER A 173 -15.88 -7.48 18.00
CA SER A 173 -16.51 -8.62 18.66
C SER A 173 -17.39 -9.41 17.67
N ASN A 174 -17.61 -10.70 17.91
CA ASN A 174 -18.49 -11.51 17.05
C ASN A 174 -19.93 -10.96 17.02
N VAL A 175 -20.38 -10.37 18.13
CA VAL A 175 -21.69 -9.71 18.24
C VAL A 175 -21.77 -8.52 17.29
N ASP A 176 -20.70 -7.71 17.22
CA ASP A 176 -20.67 -6.53 16.35
C ASP A 176 -20.54 -6.90 14.87
N LYS A 177 -19.80 -7.98 14.55
CA LYS A 177 -19.73 -8.53 13.19
C LYS A 177 -21.13 -8.89 12.68
N MET A 178 -21.91 -9.61 13.48
CA MET A 178 -23.28 -10.00 13.10
C MET A 178 -24.24 -8.84 12.97
N LYS A 179 -24.17 -7.84 13.86
CA LYS A 179 -24.95 -6.61 13.72
C LYS A 179 -24.65 -5.92 12.38
N TYR A 180 -23.38 -5.87 11.98
CA TYR A 180 -22.98 -5.26 10.72
C TYR A 180 -23.49 -6.04 9.50
N ILE A 181 -23.34 -7.37 9.51
CA ILE A 181 -23.85 -8.22 8.43
C ILE A 181 -25.37 -8.08 8.33
N ALA A 182 -26.10 -8.14 9.45
CA ALA A 182 -27.55 -7.96 9.45
C ALA A 182 -27.97 -6.60 8.86
N ARG A 183 -27.22 -5.53 9.16
CA ARG A 183 -27.44 -4.19 8.57
C ARG A 183 -27.20 -4.20 7.06
N TYR A 184 -26.15 -4.87 6.59
CA TYR A 184 -25.86 -5.00 5.15
C TYR A 184 -26.96 -5.80 4.43
N MET A 185 -27.44 -6.89 5.03
CA MET A 185 -28.52 -7.71 4.47
C MET A 185 -29.84 -6.94 4.33
N ASN A 186 -30.06 -5.90 5.14
CA ASN A 186 -31.21 -5.00 5.00
C ASN A 186 -31.06 -3.97 3.88
N SER A 187 -29.93 -3.95 3.15
CA SER A 187 -29.75 -3.08 1.98
C SER A 187 -30.72 -3.48 0.85
N PRO A 188 -31.34 -2.51 0.14
CA PRO A 188 -32.22 -2.79 -0.98
C PRO A 188 -31.51 -3.44 -2.18
N ILE A 189 -30.17 -3.37 -2.24
CA ILE A 189 -29.35 -4.00 -3.29
C ILE A 189 -29.27 -5.52 -3.09
N VAL A 190 -29.45 -6.00 -1.85
CA VAL A 190 -29.40 -7.42 -1.55
C VAL A 190 -30.68 -8.09 -2.07
N PRO A 191 -30.61 -9.16 -2.87
CA PRO A 191 -31.81 -9.88 -3.31
C PRO A 191 -32.55 -10.56 -2.15
N GLU A 192 -33.88 -10.72 -2.29
CA GLU A 192 -34.72 -11.32 -1.24
C GLU A 192 -34.27 -12.74 -0.87
N PHE A 193 -33.91 -13.57 -1.85
CA PHE A 193 -33.46 -14.92 -1.59
C PHE A 193 -32.20 -14.96 -0.69
N ALA A 194 -31.30 -13.98 -0.82
CA ALA A 194 -30.09 -13.90 -0.02
C ALA A 194 -30.43 -13.49 1.43
N ARG A 195 -31.39 -12.57 1.63
CA ARG A 195 -31.93 -12.23 2.96
C ARG A 195 -32.54 -13.45 3.64
N THR A 196 -33.39 -14.17 2.93
CA THR A 196 -34.01 -15.40 3.45
C THR A 196 -32.94 -16.44 3.83
N LEU A 197 -31.95 -16.66 2.96
CA LEU A 197 -30.86 -17.60 3.23
C LEU A 197 -30.05 -17.20 4.47
N PHE A 198 -29.73 -15.91 4.62
CA PHE A 198 -29.04 -15.40 5.81
C PHE A 198 -29.85 -15.62 7.09
N GLN A 199 -31.16 -15.35 7.07
CA GLN A 199 -32.03 -15.56 8.23
C GLN A 199 -32.11 -17.04 8.60
N GLN A 200 -32.22 -17.94 7.62
CA GLN A 200 -32.28 -19.39 7.84
C GLN A 200 -30.98 -19.97 8.40
N ASN A 201 -29.83 -19.37 8.06
CA ASN A 201 -28.50 -19.89 8.43
C ASN A 201 -27.81 -19.04 9.50
N ARG A 202 -28.53 -18.13 10.18
CA ARG A 202 -27.94 -17.14 11.07
C ARG A 202 -27.04 -17.74 12.15
N GLU A 203 -27.52 -18.79 12.83
CA GLU A 203 -26.77 -19.47 13.90
C GLU A 203 -25.49 -20.12 13.38
N ILE A 204 -25.54 -20.72 12.18
CA ILE A 204 -24.37 -21.34 11.53
C ILE A 204 -23.33 -20.26 11.20
N ILE A 205 -23.78 -19.12 10.67
CA ILE A 205 -22.90 -17.98 10.36
C ILE A 205 -22.27 -17.43 11.65
N GLU A 206 -23.04 -17.30 12.72
CA GLU A 206 -22.55 -16.89 14.04
C GLU A 206 -21.43 -17.80 14.56
N GLN A 207 -21.63 -19.12 14.46
CA GLN A 207 -20.62 -20.10 14.85
C GLN A 207 -19.35 -20.02 13.98
N GLN A 208 -19.50 -19.87 12.66
CA GLN A 208 -18.36 -19.74 11.75
C GLN A 208 -17.58 -18.45 11.98
N LEU A 209 -18.25 -17.33 12.23
CA LEU A 209 -17.60 -16.06 12.56
C LEU A 209 -16.83 -16.14 13.88
N ALA A 210 -17.32 -16.91 14.84
CA ALA A 210 -16.61 -17.14 16.09
C ALA A 210 -15.33 -17.98 15.93
N ALA A 211 -15.30 -18.87 14.94
CA ALA A 211 -14.10 -19.64 14.61
C ALA A 211 -13.01 -18.79 13.89
N HIS A 212 -13.37 -17.65 13.29
CA HIS A 212 -12.43 -16.78 12.58
C HIS A 212 -11.98 -15.59 13.44
N VAL A 213 -10.82 -15.75 14.08
CA VAL A 213 -10.18 -14.69 14.88
C VAL A 213 -9.37 -13.78 13.96
N PHE A 214 -9.87 -12.56 13.77
CA PHE A 214 -9.12 -11.51 13.09
C PHE A 214 -7.94 -11.09 13.96
N ASN A 215 -6.72 -11.19 13.43
CA ASN A 215 -5.50 -10.80 14.12
C ASN A 215 -4.72 -9.81 13.24
N PRO A 216 -4.94 -8.49 13.41
CA PRO A 216 -4.35 -7.49 12.53
C PRO A 216 -2.83 -7.53 12.54
N VAL A 217 -2.22 -7.82 13.69
CA VAL A 217 -0.75 -7.88 13.81
C VAL A 217 -0.19 -9.07 13.02
N ALA A 218 -0.77 -10.25 13.17
CA ALA A 218 -0.33 -11.43 12.44
C ALA A 218 -0.54 -11.27 10.92
N ASP A 219 -1.66 -10.65 10.51
CA ASP A 219 -1.96 -10.40 9.11
C ASP A 219 -0.99 -9.38 8.47
N ILE A 220 -0.67 -8.30 9.18
CA ILE A 220 0.35 -7.33 8.77
C ILE A 220 1.69 -8.04 8.60
N LYS A 221 2.15 -8.77 9.63
CA LYS A 221 3.44 -9.47 9.62
C LYS A 221 3.56 -10.52 8.52
N LYS A 222 2.48 -11.25 8.27
CA LYS A 222 2.43 -12.22 7.18
C LYS A 222 2.64 -11.53 5.84
N GLN A 223 1.99 -10.38 5.65
CA GLN A 223 2.02 -9.66 4.39
C GLN A 223 3.34 -8.89 4.17
N THR A 224 3.92 -8.29 5.22
CA THR A 224 5.26 -7.70 5.16
C THR A 224 6.33 -8.75 4.85
N ALA A 225 6.22 -9.96 5.42
CA ALA A 225 7.12 -11.08 5.08
C ALA A 225 6.99 -11.50 3.61
N SER A 226 5.77 -11.50 3.05
CA SER A 226 5.54 -11.76 1.61
C SER A 226 6.28 -10.74 0.74
N ILE A 227 6.13 -9.44 1.06
CA ILE A 227 6.77 -8.34 0.32
C ILE A 227 8.30 -8.39 0.46
N SER A 228 8.81 -8.64 1.67
CA SER A 228 10.25 -8.80 1.91
C SER A 228 10.84 -9.98 1.12
N SER A 229 10.12 -11.10 1.06
CA SER A 229 10.50 -12.25 0.23
C SER A 229 10.52 -11.88 -1.25
N LEU A 230 9.51 -11.16 -1.76
CA LEU A 230 9.50 -10.66 -3.13
C LEU A 230 10.74 -9.81 -3.44
N CYS A 231 11.14 -8.93 -2.51
CA CYS A 231 12.31 -8.07 -2.70
C CYS A 231 13.63 -8.85 -2.73
N ALA A 232 13.73 -9.95 -1.98
CA ALA A 232 14.95 -10.76 -1.90
C ALA A 232 15.17 -11.71 -3.09
N HIS A 233 14.12 -12.04 -3.85
CA HIS A 233 14.15 -13.02 -4.96
C HIS A 233 14.05 -12.37 -6.36
N THR A 234 14.11 -11.05 -6.43
CA THR A 234 14.09 -10.28 -7.69
C THR A 234 15.50 -9.84 -8.04
#